data_AF-A0A537C535-F1
#
_entry.id   AF-A0A537C535-F1
#
_cell.length_a   1.000
_cell.length_b   1.000
_cell.length_c   1.000
_cell.angle_alpha   90.00
_cell.angle_beta   90.00
_cell.angle_gamma   90.00
#
_symmetry.space_group_name_H-M   'P 1'
#
loop_
_entity.id
_entity.type
_entity.pdbx_description
1 polymer ?
#
loop_
_entity_poly.entity_id
_entity_poly.type
_entity_poly.pdbx_seq_one_letter_code
_entity_poly.pdbx_strand_id
1 'polypeptide(L)'
;MQGRYRIAITDDDFTRAFRSGQYNTYWITGVGLKLNNDLTEEVREAVFRGDTLILDAVHDERNHGLDAIAGTNVHGKLGVSSPTINVNGPIFPTGTLGSFGRPLRLDLTTGAVQAVFADSPSRPAIVTNQYGLGRGILFAYNLVATLMTQPSSALDDLVSAAIGWVAPAPAAVSEARSYTVLRARVTNVGIAADLKATFTPPAGATVLGTAPAATPDASGRPLWTFTLDSGATKNLEIGLRLPANTGGFTGNISIDSARNDLATPFSASVTLSVESADTVAQRVAGELSALAVSSSDKSDRDHAVSSIQAAQASLAARDSDQAIGLLIDASERLLKITGVDVTPYRVEVDRLLQEAEARWFIAQP
;
A
#
# COMPACT_ATOMS: atom_id res chain seq x y z
N MET A 1 4.11 4.74 16.16
CA MET A 1 4.55 4.30 14.83
C MET A 1 5.50 5.35 14.29
N GLN A 2 6.79 5.08 14.14
CA GLN A 2 7.60 5.86 13.20
C GLN A 2 7.54 5.10 11.88
N GLY A 3 6.46 5.31 11.12
CA GLY A 3 6.37 4.77 9.77
C GLY A 3 7.48 5.40 8.91
N ARG A 4 8.15 4.59 8.09
CA ARG A 4 9.10 5.12 7.11
C ARG A 4 8.30 5.86 6.04
N TYR A 5 8.58 7.14 5.82
CA TYR A 5 7.96 7.93 4.76
C TYR A 5 9.02 8.47 3.81
N ARG A 6 8.61 8.78 2.57
CA ARG A 6 9.43 9.43 1.57
C ARG A 6 8.59 10.48 0.86
N ILE A 7 9.14 11.68 0.72
CA ILE A 7 8.56 12.73 -0.12
C ILE A 7 9.20 12.60 -1.50
N ALA A 8 8.37 12.45 -2.53
CA ALA A 8 8.78 12.46 -3.93
C ALA A 8 8.23 13.74 -4.59
N ILE A 9 9.07 14.43 -5.37
CA ILE A 9 8.71 15.68 -6.06
C ILE A 9 8.83 15.58 -7.58
N THR A 10 9.25 14.42 -8.10
CA THR A 10 9.35 14.08 -9.53
C THR A 10 8.66 12.76 -9.81
N ASP A 11 8.19 12.57 -11.05
CA ASP A 11 7.51 11.35 -11.52
C ASP A 11 8.43 10.15 -11.36
N ASP A 12 9.70 10.28 -11.77
CA ASP A 12 10.73 9.25 -11.62
C ASP A 12 10.99 8.87 -10.16
N ASP A 13 11.08 9.85 -9.25
CA ASP A 13 11.27 9.59 -7.82
C ASP A 13 10.08 8.85 -7.21
N PHE A 14 8.87 9.23 -7.61
CA PHE A 14 7.65 8.59 -7.16
C PHE A 14 7.58 7.16 -7.71
N THR A 15 7.74 6.98 -9.03
CA THR A 15 7.77 5.66 -9.70
C THR A 15 8.77 4.74 -9.05
N ARG A 16 10.00 5.20 -8.80
CA ARG A 16 11.04 4.39 -8.14
C ARG A 16 10.66 4.03 -6.71
N ALA A 17 10.07 4.95 -5.95
CA ALA A 17 9.62 4.68 -4.58
C ALA A 17 8.44 3.70 -4.56
N PHE A 18 7.47 3.90 -5.44
CA PHE A 18 6.28 3.08 -5.63
C PHE A 18 6.66 1.65 -6.00
N ARG A 19 7.34 1.45 -7.15
CA ARG A 19 7.75 0.13 -7.66
C ARG A 19 8.75 -0.61 -6.76
N SER A 20 9.35 0.06 -5.76
CA SER A 20 10.19 -0.61 -4.75
C SER A 20 9.40 -1.53 -3.81
N GLY A 21 8.08 -1.33 -3.70
CA GLY A 21 7.17 -2.02 -2.79
C GLY A 21 7.33 -1.64 -1.32
N GLN A 22 8.21 -0.69 -0.97
CA GLN A 22 8.47 -0.32 0.43
C GLN A 22 7.36 0.51 1.09
N TYR A 23 6.44 1.05 0.28
CA TYR A 23 5.35 1.92 0.70
C TYR A 23 4.04 1.37 0.15
N ASN A 24 3.02 1.33 1.00
CA ASN A 24 1.66 0.84 0.71
C ASN A 24 0.56 1.85 1.09
N THR A 25 0.96 3.07 1.46
CA THR A 25 0.09 4.22 1.65
C THR A 25 0.68 5.37 0.85
N TYR A 26 -0.10 5.87 -0.12
CA TYR A 26 0.29 6.95 -1.00
C TYR A 26 -0.52 8.19 -0.64
N TRP A 27 0.16 9.30 -0.41
CA TRP A 27 -0.49 10.60 -0.24
C TRP A 27 -0.10 11.49 -1.41
N ILE A 28 -1.06 11.72 -2.31
CA ILE A 28 -0.89 12.59 -3.48
C ILE A 28 -1.53 13.93 -3.16
N THR A 29 -0.69 14.93 -2.94
CA THR A 29 -1.11 16.30 -2.66
C THR A 29 -1.42 17.02 -3.96
N GLY A 30 -2.56 17.69 -4.09
CA GLY A 30 -2.95 18.22 -5.40
C GLY A 30 -2.10 19.40 -5.89
N VAL A 31 -1.32 20.07 -5.04
CA VAL A 31 -0.38 21.14 -5.47
C VAL A 31 0.91 20.57 -6.06
N GLY A 32 1.06 19.25 -5.99
CA GLY A 32 2.26 18.51 -6.35
C GLY A 32 2.27 17.98 -7.77
N LEU A 33 3.26 17.10 -7.95
CA LEU A 33 3.60 16.38 -9.15
C LEU A 33 2.39 15.80 -9.92
N LYS A 34 2.44 15.91 -11.25
CA LYS A 34 1.53 15.22 -12.16
C LYS A 34 2.06 13.82 -12.41
N LEU A 35 1.26 12.81 -12.11
CA LEU A 35 1.58 11.44 -12.49
C LEU A 35 1.27 11.28 -13.99
N ASN A 36 2.12 10.51 -14.68
CA ASN A 36 1.78 10.05 -16.02
C ASN A 36 0.58 9.07 -15.98
N ASN A 37 -0.03 8.77 -17.13
CA ASN A 37 -1.25 7.95 -17.17
C ASN A 37 -1.00 6.53 -16.66
N ASP A 38 0.08 5.89 -17.12
CA ASP A 38 0.44 4.51 -16.76
C ASP A 38 0.65 4.39 -15.24
N LEU A 39 1.35 5.34 -14.63
CA LEU A 39 1.57 5.38 -13.18
C LEU A 39 0.28 5.64 -12.39
N THR A 40 -0.65 6.40 -12.96
CA THR A 40 -1.98 6.60 -12.37
C THR A 40 -2.76 5.28 -12.34
N GLU A 41 -2.66 4.49 -13.39
CA GLU A 41 -3.25 3.15 -13.48
C GLU A 41 -2.57 2.17 -12.51
N GLU A 42 -1.23 2.16 -12.44
CA GLU A 42 -0.48 1.38 -11.45
C GLU A 42 -0.92 1.69 -10.01
N VAL A 43 -1.04 2.97 -9.63
CA VAL A 43 -1.52 3.39 -8.30
C VAL A 43 -2.97 3.01 -8.05
N ARG A 44 -3.80 2.96 -9.11
CA ARG A 44 -5.19 2.49 -9.00
C ARG A 44 -5.24 0.98 -8.71
N GLU A 45 -4.42 0.19 -9.39
CA GLU A 45 -4.35 -1.27 -9.21
C GLU A 45 -3.68 -1.68 -7.90
N ALA A 46 -2.50 -1.15 -7.60
CA ALA A 46 -2.35 -0.33 -6.40
C ALA A 46 -3.27 -0.58 -5.20
N VAL A 47 -4.19 0.37 -5.10
CA VAL A 47 -5.20 0.40 -4.07
C VAL A 47 -6.18 -0.76 -4.22
N PHE A 48 -6.51 -1.18 -5.44
CA PHE A 48 -7.43 -2.30 -5.64
C PHE A 48 -6.96 -3.60 -4.98
N ARG A 49 -5.65 -3.91 -5.02
CA ARG A 49 -5.07 -5.08 -4.36
C ARG A 49 -4.84 -4.94 -2.86
N GLY A 50 -5.02 -3.75 -2.26
CA GLY A 50 -4.94 -3.57 -0.82
C GLY A 50 -4.09 -2.39 -0.32
N ASP A 51 -3.35 -1.72 -1.20
CA ASP A 51 -2.66 -0.48 -0.81
C ASP A 51 -3.68 0.65 -0.59
N THR A 52 -3.21 1.83 -0.20
CA THR A 52 -4.10 2.92 0.17
C THR A 52 -3.70 4.27 -0.38
N LEU A 53 -4.70 5.13 -0.56
CA LEU A 53 -4.53 6.43 -1.18
C LEU A 53 -5.21 7.54 -0.36
N ILE A 54 -4.47 8.61 -0.14
CA ILE A 54 -4.95 9.87 0.42
C ILE A 54 -4.75 10.94 -0.68
N LEU A 55 -5.84 11.63 -1.01
CA LEU A 55 -5.87 12.73 -1.97
C LEU A 55 -6.26 14.02 -1.25
N ASP A 56 -5.63 15.14 -1.60
CA ASP A 56 -6.10 16.47 -1.21
C ASP A 56 -6.20 17.42 -2.41
N ALA A 57 -7.04 18.44 -2.27
CA ALA A 57 -7.38 19.29 -3.40
C ALA A 57 -6.28 20.30 -3.76
N VAL A 58 -5.73 20.09 -4.95
CA VAL A 58 -5.50 21.01 -6.08
C VAL A 58 -5.50 20.13 -7.35
N HIS A 59 -6.42 19.16 -7.39
CA HIS A 59 -6.49 18.12 -8.43
C HIS A 59 -6.66 18.70 -9.84
N ASP A 60 -5.76 18.35 -10.75
CA ASP A 60 -5.88 18.59 -12.20
C ASP A 60 -6.86 17.54 -12.76
N GLU A 61 -7.76 17.95 -13.66
CA GLU A 61 -8.80 17.06 -14.22
C GLU A 61 -8.18 15.78 -14.82
N ARG A 62 -6.93 15.79 -15.27
CA ARG A 62 -6.28 14.61 -15.86
C ARG A 62 -5.96 13.46 -14.90
N ASN A 63 -6.14 13.62 -13.60
CA ASN A 63 -6.01 12.53 -12.61
C ASN A 63 -7.30 11.71 -12.44
N HIS A 64 -8.24 11.76 -13.40
CA HIS A 64 -9.58 11.13 -13.33
C HIS A 64 -9.58 9.66 -12.84
N GLY A 65 -8.51 8.89 -13.10
CA GLY A 65 -8.40 7.51 -12.63
C GLY A 65 -8.40 7.37 -11.10
N LEU A 66 -7.92 8.36 -10.36
CA LEU A 66 -7.81 8.31 -8.90
C LEU A 66 -9.09 8.74 -8.18
N ASP A 67 -9.96 9.51 -8.83
CA ASP A 67 -11.24 9.95 -8.24
C ASP A 67 -12.16 8.75 -7.96
N ALA A 68 -12.07 7.73 -8.83
CA ALA A 68 -12.78 6.46 -8.66
C ALA A 68 -12.37 5.72 -7.38
N ILE A 69 -11.11 5.85 -6.96
CA ILE A 69 -10.60 5.23 -5.73
C ILE A 69 -11.27 5.86 -4.51
N ALA A 70 -11.47 7.18 -4.53
CA ALA A 70 -12.21 7.90 -3.49
C ALA A 70 -13.74 7.79 -3.63
N GLY A 71 -14.24 7.14 -4.69
CA GLY A 71 -15.67 6.98 -4.94
C GLY A 71 -16.37 8.29 -5.28
N THR A 72 -15.71 9.15 -6.07
CA THR A 72 -16.21 10.47 -6.44
C THR A 72 -16.01 10.78 -7.93
N ASN A 73 -16.75 11.75 -8.44
CA ASN A 73 -16.46 12.49 -9.67
C ASN A 73 -16.21 13.97 -9.32
N VAL A 74 -15.22 14.58 -9.95
CA VAL A 74 -14.88 16.00 -9.77
C VAL A 74 -15.56 16.85 -10.85
N HIS A 75 -16.34 17.85 -10.43
CA HIS A 75 -17.08 18.77 -11.29
C HIS A 75 -16.64 20.23 -11.07
N GLY A 76 -15.34 20.46 -11.15
CA GLY A 76 -14.72 21.78 -10.96
C GLY A 76 -14.58 22.18 -9.49
N LYS A 77 -14.74 23.48 -9.21
CA LYS A 77 -14.47 24.07 -7.88
C LYS A 77 -15.67 24.85 -7.34
N LEU A 78 -15.82 24.86 -6.03
CA LEU A 78 -16.80 25.72 -5.34
C LEU A 78 -16.46 27.20 -5.54
N GLY A 79 -17.47 28.08 -5.45
CA GLY A 79 -17.28 29.53 -5.59
C GLY A 79 -16.64 30.20 -4.38
N VAL A 80 -16.67 29.53 -3.22
CA VAL A 80 -16.15 30.04 -1.95
C VAL A 80 -14.71 29.57 -1.74
N SER A 81 -13.87 30.46 -1.22
CA SER A 81 -12.50 30.16 -0.83
C SER A 81 -12.40 29.94 0.68
N SER A 82 -11.64 28.93 1.08
CA SER A 82 -11.36 28.57 2.47
C SER A 82 -12.62 28.48 3.37
N PRO A 83 -13.71 27.82 2.93
CA PRO A 83 -14.89 27.63 3.78
C PRO A 83 -14.55 26.75 4.99
N THR A 84 -15.32 26.86 6.06
CA THR A 84 -15.24 25.88 7.16
C THR A 84 -15.90 24.56 6.75
N ILE A 85 -15.49 23.47 7.39
CA ILE A 85 -16.07 22.14 7.20
C ILE A 85 -16.72 21.68 8.51
N ASN A 86 -17.81 20.94 8.39
CA ASN A 86 -18.45 20.24 9.50
C ASN A 86 -18.19 18.74 9.34
N VAL A 87 -17.42 18.19 10.27
CA VAL A 87 -17.09 16.77 10.35
C VAL A 87 -18.16 16.07 11.17
N ASN A 88 -18.96 15.25 10.49
CA ASN A 88 -20.13 14.57 11.07
C ASN A 88 -20.13 13.06 10.81
N GLY A 89 -19.19 12.55 10.00
CA GLY A 89 -19.08 11.14 9.67
C GLY A 89 -18.43 10.31 10.78
N PRO A 90 -18.61 8.98 10.75
CA PRO A 90 -18.21 8.10 11.84
C PRO A 90 -16.69 7.86 11.96
N ILE A 91 -15.90 8.22 10.95
CA ILE A 91 -14.46 7.91 10.91
C ILE A 91 -13.63 8.92 11.70
N PHE A 92 -14.09 10.17 11.77
CA PHE A 92 -13.32 11.28 12.32
C PHE A 92 -14.00 11.85 13.57
N PRO A 93 -13.24 12.49 14.47
CA PRO A 93 -13.82 13.25 15.56
C PRO A 93 -14.78 14.33 15.03
N THR A 94 -15.99 14.38 15.60
CA THR A 94 -16.99 15.36 15.19
C THR A 94 -16.57 16.78 15.57
N GLY A 95 -16.78 17.75 14.67
CA GLY A 95 -16.45 19.14 14.96
C GLY A 95 -16.47 20.03 13.71
N THR A 96 -16.17 21.31 13.91
CA THR A 96 -16.00 22.28 12.83
C THR A 96 -14.52 22.61 12.69
N LEU A 97 -14.00 22.52 11.47
CA LEU A 97 -12.60 22.79 11.15
C LEU A 97 -12.50 23.83 10.05
N GLY A 98 -11.41 24.60 10.04
CA GLY A 98 -11.08 25.44 8.90
C GLY A 98 -10.58 24.60 7.72
N SER A 99 -10.73 25.13 6.51
CA SER A 99 -10.08 24.58 5.32
C SER A 99 -9.38 25.70 4.55
N PHE A 100 -8.37 25.34 3.76
CA PHE A 100 -7.63 26.29 2.92
C PHE A 100 -7.81 26.02 1.42
N GLY A 101 -7.84 27.10 0.65
CA GLY A 101 -7.86 27.07 -0.81
C GLY A 101 -9.27 27.05 -1.38
N ARG A 102 -9.39 26.79 -2.68
CA ARG A 102 -10.68 26.75 -3.37
C ARG A 102 -11.13 25.30 -3.54
N PRO A 103 -12.14 24.83 -2.79
CA PRO A 103 -12.45 23.41 -2.75
C PRO A 103 -13.00 22.85 -4.05
N LEU A 104 -12.82 21.55 -4.26
CA LEU A 104 -13.44 20.78 -5.34
C LEU A 104 -14.94 20.65 -5.13
N ARG A 105 -15.68 20.64 -6.24
CA ARG A 105 -17.08 20.22 -6.27
C ARG A 105 -17.13 18.74 -6.58
N LEU A 106 -17.53 17.94 -5.60
CA LEU A 106 -17.62 16.48 -5.73
C LEU A 106 -19.08 16.05 -5.89
N ASP A 107 -19.28 15.07 -6.77
CA ASP A 107 -20.47 14.23 -6.80
C ASP A 107 -20.04 12.79 -6.44
N LEU A 108 -20.82 12.09 -5.61
CA LEU A 108 -20.45 10.76 -5.12
C LEU A 108 -20.79 9.70 -6.16
N THR A 109 -19.97 8.66 -6.24
CA THR A 109 -20.28 7.41 -6.95
C THR A 109 -20.49 6.28 -5.94
N THR A 110 -19.42 5.82 -5.30
CA THR A 110 -19.45 4.80 -4.24
C THR A 110 -18.99 5.32 -2.87
N GLY A 111 -18.47 6.55 -2.82
CA GLY A 111 -17.85 7.12 -1.63
C GLY A 111 -18.85 7.50 -0.54
N ALA A 112 -18.40 7.45 0.71
CA ALA A 112 -19.13 7.85 1.89
C ALA A 112 -18.65 9.22 2.41
N VAL A 113 -19.60 10.12 2.68
CA VAL A 113 -19.31 11.47 3.19
C VAL A 113 -18.90 11.40 4.65
N GLN A 114 -17.80 12.08 4.97
CA GLN A 114 -17.28 12.19 6.33
C GLN A 114 -17.34 13.62 6.88
N ALA A 115 -17.28 14.61 5.99
CA ALA A 115 -17.47 16.01 6.32
C ALA A 115 -18.14 16.72 5.14
N VAL A 116 -18.80 17.84 5.42
CA VAL A 116 -19.41 18.73 4.42
C VAL A 116 -18.95 20.16 4.61
N PHE A 117 -19.01 20.97 3.55
CA PHE A 117 -18.75 22.41 3.69
C PHE A 117 -19.89 23.09 4.45
N ALA A 118 -19.57 23.92 5.45
CA ALA A 118 -20.59 24.56 6.30
C ALA A 118 -21.56 25.45 5.49
N ASP A 119 -21.02 26.22 4.54
CA ASP A 119 -21.80 27.09 3.65
C ASP A 119 -22.45 26.34 2.47
N SER A 120 -22.23 25.02 2.38
CA SER A 120 -22.81 24.16 1.35
C SER A 120 -22.99 22.74 1.88
N PRO A 121 -23.95 22.49 2.79
CA PRO A 121 -24.05 21.21 3.51
C PRO A 121 -24.32 19.98 2.63
N SER A 122 -24.74 20.17 1.37
CA SER A 122 -24.88 19.10 0.38
C SER A 122 -23.60 18.78 -0.39
N ARG A 123 -22.49 19.50 -0.12
CA ARG A 123 -21.20 19.34 -0.79
C ARG A 123 -20.21 18.65 0.13
N PRO A 124 -19.76 17.43 -0.21
CA PRO A 124 -18.77 16.71 0.58
C PRO A 124 -17.44 17.48 0.64
N ALA A 125 -16.89 17.58 1.84
CA ALA A 125 -15.56 18.13 2.11
C ALA A 125 -14.52 17.04 2.35
N ILE A 126 -14.93 15.90 2.91
CA ILE A 126 -14.11 14.70 3.08
C ILE A 126 -14.94 13.50 2.64
N VAL A 127 -14.37 12.68 1.76
CA VAL A 127 -14.99 11.44 1.27
C VAL A 127 -14.03 10.27 1.50
N THR A 128 -14.59 9.15 1.92
CA THR A 128 -13.87 7.88 2.11
C THR A 128 -14.50 6.80 1.25
N ASN A 129 -13.71 5.88 0.72
CA ASN A 129 -14.23 4.77 -0.07
C ASN A 129 -13.38 3.50 0.12
N GLN A 130 -14.05 2.35 0.08
CA GLN A 130 -13.38 1.07 -0.07
C GLN A 130 -13.29 0.76 -1.56
N TYR A 131 -12.08 0.46 -2.05
CA TYR A 131 -11.83 0.22 -3.46
C TYR A 131 -11.04 -1.07 -3.62
N GLY A 132 -11.72 -2.14 -4.06
CA GLY A 132 -11.18 -3.50 -3.98
C GLY A 132 -10.89 -3.88 -2.52
N LEU A 133 -9.66 -4.31 -2.26
CA LEU A 133 -9.16 -4.63 -0.92
C LEU A 133 -8.61 -3.41 -0.17
N GLY A 134 -8.33 -2.31 -0.87
CA GLY A 134 -7.75 -1.10 -0.32
C GLY A 134 -8.78 -0.02 0.03
N ARG A 135 -8.25 1.16 0.34
CA ARG A 135 -9.02 2.31 0.82
C ARG A 135 -8.52 3.62 0.23
N GLY A 136 -9.46 4.49 -0.09
CA GLY A 136 -9.23 5.86 -0.56
C GLY A 136 -9.83 6.90 0.38
N ILE A 137 -9.10 7.98 0.64
CA ILE A 137 -9.64 9.22 1.23
C ILE A 137 -9.40 10.36 0.24
N LEU A 138 -10.41 11.20 0.04
CA LEU A 138 -10.27 12.48 -0.63
C LEU A 138 -10.70 13.62 0.28
N PHE A 139 -9.79 14.57 0.47
CA PHE A 139 -10.06 15.88 1.03
C PHE A 139 -10.35 16.85 -0.12
N ALA A 140 -11.57 17.38 -0.18
CA ALA A 140 -11.99 18.29 -1.24
C ALA A 140 -11.33 19.67 -1.17
N TYR A 141 -10.45 19.90 -0.20
CA TYR A 141 -9.70 21.13 0.04
C TYR A 141 -8.20 20.83 0.20
N ASN A 142 -7.36 21.85 0.21
CA ASN A 142 -5.91 21.66 0.32
C ASN A 142 -5.53 21.37 1.78
N LEU A 143 -5.48 20.07 2.14
CA LEU A 143 -5.21 19.64 3.50
C LEU A 143 -3.82 20.09 3.97
N VAL A 144 -2.79 19.92 3.15
CA VAL A 144 -1.41 20.32 3.51
C VAL A 144 -1.32 21.81 3.81
N ALA A 145 -1.87 22.67 2.95
CA ALA A 145 -1.89 24.11 3.21
C ALA A 145 -2.74 24.46 4.43
N THR A 146 -3.82 23.72 4.70
CA THR A 146 -4.62 23.89 5.92
C THR A 146 -3.79 23.60 7.17
N LEU A 147 -3.06 22.49 7.19
CA LEU A 147 -2.16 22.12 8.30
C LEU A 147 -1.05 23.17 8.52
N MET A 148 -0.50 23.73 7.44
CA MET A 148 0.55 24.75 7.53
C MET A 148 0.04 26.12 7.99
N THR A 149 -1.19 26.50 7.61
CA THR A 149 -1.72 27.84 7.86
C THR A 149 -2.58 27.93 9.12
N GLN A 150 -3.16 26.83 9.57
CA GLN A 150 -4.09 26.78 10.70
C GLN A 150 -3.81 25.58 11.63
N PRO A 151 -2.55 25.37 12.10
CA PRO A 151 -2.22 24.20 12.90
C PRO A 151 -3.06 24.14 14.18
N SER A 152 -3.63 22.97 14.47
CA SER A 152 -4.42 22.72 15.67
C SER A 152 -4.45 21.23 16.02
N SER A 153 -4.62 20.91 17.29
CA SER A 153 -4.73 19.51 17.74
C SER A 153 -5.90 18.77 17.08
N ALA A 154 -7.00 19.48 16.75
CA ALA A 154 -8.14 18.88 16.07
C ALA A 154 -7.80 18.46 14.62
N LEU A 155 -6.89 19.18 13.94
CA LEU A 155 -6.37 18.76 12.64
C LEU A 155 -5.37 17.61 12.78
N ASP A 156 -4.56 17.59 13.84
CA ASP A 156 -3.66 16.45 14.12
C ASP A 156 -4.47 15.17 14.37
N ASP A 157 -5.58 15.26 15.11
CA ASP A 157 -6.52 14.17 15.35
C ASP A 157 -7.20 13.73 14.04
N LEU A 158 -7.61 14.68 13.18
CA LEU A 158 -8.18 14.40 11.86
C LEU A 158 -7.21 13.59 10.98
N VAL A 159 -5.94 14.03 10.89
CA VAL A 159 -4.90 13.35 10.09
C VAL A 159 -4.56 11.99 10.70
N SER A 160 -4.46 11.90 12.03
CA SER A 160 -4.20 10.63 12.72
C SER A 160 -5.32 9.61 12.49
N ALA A 161 -6.59 10.06 12.53
CA ALA A 161 -7.74 9.23 12.19
C ALA A 161 -7.75 8.83 10.71
N ALA A 162 -7.38 9.73 9.80
CA ALA A 162 -7.25 9.43 8.37
C ALA A 162 -6.23 8.30 8.15
N ILE A 163 -5.01 8.47 8.66
CA ILE A 163 -3.91 7.48 8.57
C ILE A 163 -4.31 6.15 9.22
N GLY A 164 -4.94 6.20 10.39
CA GLY A 164 -5.41 5.00 11.07
C GLY A 164 -6.48 4.25 10.29
N TRP A 165 -7.40 4.96 9.62
CA TRP A 165 -8.44 4.36 8.81
C TRP A 165 -7.91 3.80 7.49
N VAL A 166 -6.95 4.45 6.84
CA VAL A 166 -6.33 3.91 5.61
C VAL A 166 -5.22 2.90 5.88
N ALA A 167 -4.93 2.52 7.13
CA ALA A 167 -3.86 1.56 7.37
C ALA A 167 -4.14 0.23 6.60
N PRO A 168 -3.23 -0.19 5.69
CA PRO A 168 -3.42 -1.41 4.89
C PRO A 168 -3.48 -2.66 5.77
N ALA A 169 -4.28 -3.64 5.36
CA ALA A 169 -4.26 -4.96 5.98
C ALA A 169 -3.10 -5.79 5.38
N PRO A 170 -2.34 -6.55 6.19
CA PRO A 170 -1.36 -7.49 5.66
C PRO A 170 -2.02 -8.54 4.75
N ALA A 171 -1.44 -8.78 3.58
CA ALA A 171 -1.90 -9.85 2.69
C ALA A 171 -1.61 -11.23 3.31
N ALA A 172 -2.56 -12.17 3.17
CA ALA A 172 -2.39 -13.54 3.65
C ALA A 172 -1.34 -14.33 2.85
N VAL A 173 -1.19 -13.99 1.57
CA VAL A 173 -0.17 -14.48 0.65
C VAL A 173 0.55 -13.25 0.11
N SER A 174 1.86 -13.28 0.10
CA SER A 174 2.68 -12.21 -0.45
C SER A 174 3.25 -12.60 -1.81
N GLU A 175 3.50 -11.61 -2.63
CA GLU A 175 4.01 -11.76 -3.98
C GLU A 175 5.53 -11.98 -3.92
N ALA A 176 6.08 -12.78 -4.82
CA ALA A 176 7.51 -13.02 -4.86
C ALA A 176 8.26 -11.69 -5.08
N ARG A 177 9.42 -11.54 -4.43
CA ARG A 177 10.26 -10.32 -4.45
C ARG A 177 9.60 -9.06 -3.86
N SER A 178 8.36 -9.13 -3.38
CA SER A 178 7.72 -8.03 -2.67
C SER A 178 8.47 -7.69 -1.39
N TYR A 179 8.21 -6.50 -0.86
CA TYR A 179 8.77 -6.05 0.40
C TYR A 179 7.76 -6.28 1.53
N THR A 180 8.24 -6.79 2.67
CA THR A 180 7.42 -6.91 3.88
C THR A 180 8.24 -6.51 5.11
N VAL A 181 7.55 -6.22 6.21
CA VAL A 181 8.18 -5.89 7.50
C VAL A 181 7.73 -6.90 8.54
N LEU A 182 8.69 -7.66 9.07
CA LEU A 182 8.47 -8.46 10.26
C LEU A 182 8.68 -7.61 11.51
N ARG A 183 7.79 -7.76 12.49
CA ARG A 183 7.90 -7.09 13.79
C ARG A 183 8.04 -8.12 14.90
N ALA A 184 9.11 -8.02 15.68
CA ALA A 184 9.30 -8.78 16.90
C ALA A 184 9.13 -7.86 18.12
N ARG A 185 8.35 -8.32 19.10
CA ARG A 185 8.13 -7.63 20.37
C ARG A 185 8.72 -8.47 21.49
N VAL A 186 9.81 -7.98 22.09
CA VAL A 186 10.49 -8.64 23.20
C VAL A 186 10.07 -7.96 24.49
N THR A 187 9.38 -8.68 25.36
CA THR A 187 8.93 -8.17 26.67
C THR A 187 9.67 -8.92 27.76
N ASN A 188 10.35 -8.20 28.65
CA ASN A 188 10.96 -8.81 29.81
C ASN A 188 9.94 -8.92 30.95
N VAL A 189 9.53 -10.14 31.28
CA VAL A 189 8.61 -10.43 32.41
C VAL A 189 9.36 -10.86 33.68
N GLY A 190 10.69 -10.89 33.64
CA GLY A 190 11.54 -11.25 34.78
C GLY A 190 12.27 -10.05 35.38
N ILE A 191 13.45 -10.29 35.94
CA ILE A 191 14.37 -9.23 36.41
C ILE A 191 15.10 -8.60 35.23
N ALA A 192 15.70 -7.42 35.45
CA ALA A 192 16.51 -6.74 34.43
C ALA A 192 17.60 -7.67 33.86
N ALA A 193 17.69 -7.74 32.53
CA ALA A 193 18.57 -8.66 31.82
C ALA A 193 19.20 -8.03 30.58
N ASP A 194 20.45 -8.40 30.32
CA ASP A 194 21.13 -8.14 29.06
C ASP A 194 20.80 -9.26 28.07
N LEU A 195 20.31 -8.86 26.90
CA LEU A 195 19.75 -9.75 25.89
C LEU A 195 20.48 -9.58 24.57
N LYS A 196 20.57 -10.69 23.85
CA LYS A 196 21.09 -10.76 22.49
C LYS A 196 20.00 -11.34 21.60
N ALA A 197 19.52 -10.55 20.64
CA ALA A 197 18.53 -10.97 19.67
C ALA A 197 19.21 -11.22 18.31
N THR A 198 19.04 -12.41 17.74
CA THR A 198 19.56 -12.76 16.41
C THR A 198 18.41 -13.13 15.49
N PHE A 199 18.32 -12.51 14.30
CA PHE A 199 17.31 -12.85 13.31
C PHE A 199 17.92 -13.69 12.17
N THR A 200 17.32 -14.85 11.91
CA THR A 200 17.65 -15.68 10.75
C THR A 200 16.59 -15.44 9.66
N PRO A 201 16.94 -14.82 8.53
CA PRO A 201 15.99 -14.56 7.45
C PRO A 201 15.50 -15.87 6.83
N PRO A 202 14.28 -15.89 6.27
CA PRO A 202 13.83 -17.00 5.45
C PRO A 202 14.79 -17.28 4.28
N ALA A 203 14.94 -18.55 3.90
CA ALA A 203 15.81 -18.92 2.79
C ALA A 203 15.43 -18.18 1.49
N GLY A 204 16.41 -17.55 0.85
CA GLY A 204 16.21 -16.76 -0.37
C GLY A 204 15.65 -15.36 -0.15
N ALA A 205 15.36 -14.95 1.09
CA ALA A 205 14.97 -13.59 1.43
C ALA A 205 16.21 -12.71 1.68
N THR A 206 16.08 -11.41 1.40
CA THR A 206 17.16 -10.44 1.64
C THR A 206 16.72 -9.44 2.70
N VAL A 207 17.54 -9.23 3.72
CA VAL A 207 17.32 -8.16 4.71
C VAL A 207 17.73 -6.82 4.08
N LEU A 208 16.77 -5.90 3.95
CA LEU A 208 17.01 -4.57 3.37
C LEU A 208 17.27 -3.49 4.42
N GLY A 209 16.82 -3.72 5.66
CA GLY A 209 16.98 -2.76 6.75
C GLY A 209 16.38 -3.26 8.04
N THR A 210 16.79 -2.64 9.14
CA THR A 210 16.31 -2.95 10.49
C THR A 210 16.07 -1.67 11.29
N ALA A 211 15.07 -1.69 12.17
CA ALA A 211 14.81 -0.61 13.12
C ALA A 211 14.54 -1.20 14.52
N PRO A 212 15.37 -0.90 15.54
CA PRO A 212 16.63 -0.16 15.47
C PRO A 212 17.65 -0.86 14.55
N ALA A 213 18.66 -0.12 14.09
CA ALA A 213 19.71 -0.69 13.24
C ALA A 213 20.44 -1.82 13.98
N ALA A 214 20.51 -2.98 13.33
CA ALA A 214 21.24 -4.15 13.81
C ALA A 214 22.71 -4.11 13.37
N THR A 215 23.59 -4.77 14.13
CA THR A 215 24.92 -5.14 13.64
C THR A 215 24.85 -6.52 12.99
N PRO A 216 25.69 -6.82 11.98
CA PRO A 216 25.77 -8.18 11.45
C PRO A 216 26.55 -9.10 12.42
N ASP A 217 26.08 -10.34 12.59
CA ASP A 217 26.88 -11.39 13.23
C ASP A 217 27.95 -11.97 12.27
N ALA A 218 28.70 -12.98 12.72
CA ALA A 218 29.74 -13.64 11.91
C ALA A 218 29.20 -14.30 10.63
N SER A 219 27.90 -14.57 10.55
CA SER A 219 27.20 -15.12 9.39
C SER A 219 26.43 -14.06 8.61
N GLY A 220 26.61 -12.77 8.94
CA GLY A 220 25.92 -11.65 8.30
C GLY A 220 24.46 -11.46 8.73
N ARG A 221 24.00 -12.15 9.77
CA ARG A 221 22.62 -12.05 10.26
C ARG A 221 22.42 -10.82 11.13
N PRO A 222 21.24 -10.16 11.10
CA PRO A 222 20.94 -9.07 12.01
C PRO A 222 21.02 -9.49 13.49
N LEU A 223 21.81 -8.74 14.24
CA LEU A 223 22.07 -8.91 15.65
C LEU A 223 21.79 -7.62 16.43
N TRP A 224 21.05 -7.73 17.53
CA TRP A 224 20.87 -6.65 18.48
C TRP A 224 21.34 -7.09 19.86
N THR A 225 22.02 -6.20 20.56
CA THR A 225 22.31 -6.33 21.99
C THR A 225 21.64 -5.19 22.73
N PHE A 226 20.90 -5.50 23.80
CA PHE A 226 20.19 -4.50 24.58
C PHE A 226 19.88 -5.00 25.99
N THR A 227 19.75 -4.08 26.93
CA THR A 227 19.24 -4.35 28.28
C THR A 227 17.74 -4.07 28.32
N LEU A 228 16.97 -4.94 28.98
CA LEU A 228 15.57 -4.68 29.31
C LEU A 228 15.36 -4.78 30.81
N ASP A 229 14.83 -3.71 31.41
CA ASP A 229 14.36 -3.72 32.79
C ASP A 229 13.14 -4.64 32.96
N SER A 230 12.77 -4.93 34.21
CA SER A 230 11.56 -5.68 34.51
C SER A 230 10.31 -4.97 33.96
N GLY A 231 9.50 -5.68 33.20
CA GLY A 231 8.30 -5.15 32.53
C GLY A 231 8.58 -4.33 31.26
N ALA A 232 9.84 -4.06 30.91
CA ALA A 232 10.18 -3.27 29.74
C ALA A 232 10.01 -4.06 28.44
N THR A 233 9.73 -3.33 27.35
CA THR A 233 9.53 -3.90 26.01
C THR A 233 10.48 -3.28 24.99
N LYS A 234 11.07 -4.12 24.11
CA LYS A 234 11.76 -3.69 22.90
C LYS A 234 10.98 -4.14 21.66
N ASN A 235 10.79 -3.24 20.71
CA ASN A 235 10.32 -3.58 19.36
C ASN A 235 11.50 -3.63 18.40
N LEU A 236 11.51 -4.66 17.54
CA LEU A 236 12.47 -4.84 16.47
C LEU A 236 11.69 -4.99 15.16
N GLU A 237 12.04 -4.20 14.16
CA GLU A 237 11.47 -4.28 12.81
C GLU A 237 12.54 -4.74 11.83
N ILE A 238 12.17 -5.67 10.95
CA ILE A 238 13.05 -6.24 9.93
C ILE A 238 12.35 -6.08 8.57
N GLY A 239 12.90 -5.21 7.73
CA GLY A 239 12.48 -5.06 6.34
C GLY A 239 13.10 -6.14 5.47
N LEU A 240 12.25 -6.93 4.81
CA LEU A 240 12.63 -8.08 4.00
C LEU A 240 12.17 -7.89 2.56
N ARG A 241 13.04 -8.26 1.62
CA ARG A 241 12.62 -8.66 0.29
C ARG A 241 12.36 -10.16 0.27
N LEU A 242 11.16 -10.55 -0.17
CA LEU A 242 10.76 -11.94 -0.18
C LEU A 242 11.48 -12.76 -1.26
N PRO A 243 11.53 -14.09 -1.10
CA PRO A 243 12.09 -14.99 -2.10
C PRO A 243 11.42 -14.88 -3.47
N ALA A 244 12.14 -15.36 -4.48
CA ALA A 244 11.73 -15.32 -5.88
C ALA A 244 10.72 -16.39 -6.32
N ASN A 245 10.49 -17.40 -5.48
CA ASN A 245 9.78 -18.63 -5.83
C ASN A 245 8.54 -18.82 -4.94
N THR A 246 7.54 -19.50 -5.48
CA THR A 246 6.37 -19.95 -4.71
C THR A 246 6.78 -20.90 -3.59
N GLY A 247 6.25 -20.73 -2.38
CA GLY A 247 6.49 -21.63 -1.24
C GLY A 247 6.20 -21.01 0.12
N GLY A 248 6.37 -21.83 1.17
CA GLY A 248 6.37 -21.38 2.57
C GLY A 248 7.78 -21.12 3.06
N PHE A 249 8.06 -19.91 3.53
CA PHE A 249 9.39 -19.48 3.94
C PHE A 249 9.40 -19.01 5.39
N THR A 250 10.22 -19.64 6.22
CA THR A 250 10.21 -19.41 7.67
C THR A 250 11.37 -18.52 8.10
N GLY A 251 11.07 -17.38 8.71
CA GLY A 251 12.03 -16.56 9.44
C GLY A 251 11.98 -16.88 10.93
N ASN A 252 13.11 -16.75 11.62
CA ASN A 252 13.21 -17.02 13.05
C ASN A 252 13.98 -15.91 13.77
N ILE A 253 13.52 -15.54 14.96
CA ILE A 253 14.29 -14.72 15.90
C ILE A 253 14.61 -15.56 17.15
N SER A 254 15.88 -15.56 17.56
CA SER A 254 16.35 -16.15 18.81
C SER A 254 16.79 -15.05 19.78
N ILE A 255 16.43 -15.20 21.05
CA ILE A 255 16.82 -14.31 22.14
C ILE A 255 17.61 -15.13 23.16
N ASP A 256 18.86 -14.75 23.35
CA ASP A 256 19.76 -15.29 24.36
C ASP A 256 19.92 -14.29 25.51
N SER A 257 20.00 -14.77 26.75
CA SER A 257 20.42 -13.94 27.89
C SER A 257 21.92 -14.03 28.08
N ALA A 258 22.58 -12.89 28.32
CA ALA A 258 24.00 -12.86 28.65
C ALA A 258 24.32 -13.33 30.08
N ARG A 259 23.32 -13.55 30.96
CA ARG A 259 23.54 -14.11 32.30
C ARG A 259 23.46 -15.64 32.28
N ASN A 260 24.59 -16.27 32.60
CA ASN A 260 24.75 -17.66 33.06
C ASN A 260 24.74 -18.80 32.02
N ASP A 261 25.20 -18.61 30.77
CA ASP A 261 25.24 -19.70 29.78
C ASP A 261 23.91 -20.47 29.71
N LEU A 262 22.79 -19.76 29.89
CA LEU A 262 21.49 -20.39 30.06
C LEU A 262 21.10 -21.07 28.73
N ALA A 263 21.12 -22.39 28.74
CA ALA A 263 21.11 -23.26 27.56
C ALA A 263 19.77 -23.32 26.79
N THR A 264 18.87 -22.36 26.97
CA THR A 264 17.56 -22.34 26.30
C THR A 264 17.27 -20.96 25.70
N PRO A 265 17.72 -20.70 24.45
CA PRO A 265 17.28 -19.54 23.69
C PRO A 265 15.74 -19.50 23.64
N PHE A 266 15.15 -18.34 23.94
CA PHE A 266 13.77 -18.11 23.53
C PHE A 266 13.77 -17.93 22.02
N SER A 267 12.88 -18.60 21.30
CA SER A 267 12.78 -18.44 19.86
C SER A 267 11.33 -18.30 19.43
N ALA A 268 11.14 -17.52 18.37
CA ALA A 268 9.86 -17.38 17.70
C ALA A 268 10.10 -17.42 16.19
N SER A 269 9.18 -18.05 15.47
CA SER A 269 9.22 -18.13 14.01
C SER A 269 7.93 -17.64 13.38
N VAL A 270 8.04 -17.17 12.15
CA VAL A 270 6.91 -16.81 11.29
C VAL A 270 7.12 -17.43 9.93
N THR A 271 6.08 -18.07 9.40
CA THR A 271 6.08 -18.61 8.03
C THR A 271 5.36 -17.63 7.11
N LEU A 272 6.03 -17.28 6.01
CA LEU A 272 5.52 -16.40 4.97
C LEU A 272 5.14 -17.26 3.76
N SER A 273 3.88 -17.18 3.37
CA SER A 273 3.40 -17.78 2.12
C SER A 273 3.71 -16.84 0.97
N VAL A 274 4.48 -17.31 0.00
CA VAL A 274 4.87 -16.54 -1.18
C VAL A 274 4.37 -17.23 -2.43
N GLU A 275 3.82 -16.47 -3.37
CA GLU A 275 3.48 -16.93 -4.72
C GLU A 275 4.23 -16.09 -5.77
N SER A 276 4.78 -16.76 -6.79
CA SER A 276 5.45 -16.09 -7.91
C SER A 276 4.56 -15.99 -9.14
N ALA A 277 4.85 -15.00 -9.97
CA ALA A 277 4.18 -14.76 -11.25
C ALA A 277 4.20 -15.97 -12.18
N ASP A 278 5.24 -16.80 -12.11
CA ASP A 278 5.35 -18.02 -12.92
C ASP A 278 4.22 -19.02 -12.61
N THR A 279 3.81 -19.09 -11.33
CA THR A 279 2.71 -19.95 -10.88
C THR A 279 1.35 -19.27 -11.06
N VAL A 280 1.27 -18.00 -10.64
CA VAL A 280 0.00 -17.26 -10.60
C VAL A 280 -0.51 -16.95 -11.99
N ALA A 281 0.33 -16.51 -12.93
CA ALA A 281 -0.11 -16.13 -14.27
C ALA A 281 -0.77 -17.28 -15.03
N GLN A 282 -0.20 -18.49 -14.94
CA GLN A 282 -0.78 -19.67 -15.58
C GLN A 282 -2.12 -20.07 -14.96
N ARG A 283 -2.21 -20.04 -13.62
CA ARG A 283 -3.45 -20.32 -12.88
C ARG A 283 -4.55 -19.35 -13.29
N VAL A 284 -4.30 -18.05 -13.17
CA VAL A 284 -5.28 -16.99 -13.44
C VAL A 284 -5.73 -17.01 -14.90
N ALA A 285 -4.79 -17.16 -15.85
CA ALA A 285 -5.13 -17.26 -17.27
C ALA A 285 -6.02 -18.48 -17.57
N GLY A 286 -5.74 -19.63 -16.94
CA GLY A 286 -6.54 -20.84 -17.08
C GLY A 286 -7.95 -20.69 -16.50
N GLU A 287 -8.05 -20.13 -15.29
CA GLU A 287 -9.34 -19.90 -14.62
C GLU A 287 -10.18 -18.86 -15.37
N LEU A 288 -9.59 -17.75 -15.82
CA LEU A 288 -10.28 -16.75 -16.64
C LEU A 288 -10.73 -17.33 -17.98
N SER A 289 -9.92 -18.16 -18.64
CA SER A 289 -10.32 -18.81 -19.90
C SER A 289 -11.53 -19.73 -19.71
N ALA A 290 -11.62 -20.40 -18.56
CA ALA A 290 -12.74 -21.27 -18.19
C ALA A 290 -13.98 -20.51 -17.65
N LEU A 291 -13.83 -19.23 -17.29
CA LEU A 291 -14.92 -18.43 -16.73
C LEU A 291 -16.05 -18.25 -17.75
N ALA A 292 -17.25 -18.70 -17.41
CA ALA A 292 -18.43 -18.47 -18.23
C ALA A 292 -18.83 -16.99 -18.16
N VAL A 293 -18.84 -16.31 -19.32
CA VAL A 293 -19.24 -14.90 -19.44
C VAL A 293 -20.27 -14.74 -20.55
N SER A 294 -20.95 -13.59 -20.57
CA SER A 294 -21.88 -13.23 -21.63
C SER A 294 -21.15 -13.06 -22.97
N SER A 295 -21.90 -13.08 -24.08
CA SER A 295 -21.31 -12.84 -25.41
C SER A 295 -20.67 -11.45 -25.54
N SER A 296 -21.14 -10.44 -24.81
CA SER A 296 -20.57 -9.09 -24.81
C SER A 296 -19.20 -9.04 -24.12
N ASP A 297 -19.01 -9.86 -23.08
CA ASP A 297 -17.83 -9.78 -22.21
C ASP A 297 -16.70 -10.70 -22.68
N LYS A 298 -17.02 -11.61 -23.62
CA LYS A 298 -16.08 -12.61 -24.16
C LYS A 298 -14.82 -11.97 -24.74
N SER A 299 -14.95 -10.87 -25.48
CA SER A 299 -13.80 -10.21 -26.09
C SER A 299 -12.84 -9.64 -25.04
N ASP A 300 -13.36 -9.01 -23.98
CA ASP A 300 -12.51 -8.41 -22.95
C ASP A 300 -11.86 -9.49 -22.07
N ARG A 301 -12.58 -10.57 -21.72
CA ARG A 301 -12.00 -11.72 -21.02
C ARG A 301 -10.88 -12.38 -21.84
N ASP A 302 -11.12 -12.67 -23.11
CA ASP A 302 -10.13 -13.34 -23.96
C ASP A 302 -8.89 -12.44 -24.18
N HIS A 303 -9.08 -11.11 -24.22
CA HIS A 303 -7.98 -10.14 -24.25
C HIS A 303 -7.17 -10.14 -22.94
N ALA A 304 -7.84 -10.09 -21.78
CA ALA A 304 -7.17 -10.14 -20.48
C ALA A 304 -6.30 -11.41 -20.35
N VAL A 305 -6.83 -12.58 -20.78
CA VAL A 305 -6.07 -13.84 -20.81
C VAL A 305 -4.83 -13.72 -21.69
N SER A 306 -4.97 -13.17 -22.90
CA SER A 306 -3.84 -12.95 -23.80
C SER A 306 -2.78 -12.01 -23.22
N SER A 307 -3.21 -10.92 -22.58
CA SER A 307 -2.31 -9.93 -21.97
C SER A 307 -1.56 -10.52 -20.76
N ILE A 308 -2.20 -11.34 -19.92
CA ILE A 308 -1.55 -12.07 -18.81
C ILE A 308 -0.48 -13.04 -19.35
N GLN A 309 -0.79 -13.80 -20.39
CA GLN A 309 0.16 -14.75 -20.99
C GLN A 309 1.34 -14.02 -21.65
N ALA A 310 1.09 -12.91 -22.33
CA ALA A 310 2.13 -12.07 -22.92
C ALA A 310 3.01 -11.45 -21.83
N ALA A 311 2.43 -10.96 -20.72
CA ALA A 311 3.18 -10.41 -19.60
C ALA A 311 4.11 -11.47 -18.98
N GLN A 312 3.64 -12.71 -18.83
CA GLN A 312 4.48 -13.82 -18.37
C GLN A 312 5.70 -14.03 -19.31
N ALA A 313 5.50 -13.99 -20.62
CA ALA A 313 6.58 -14.11 -21.59
C ALA A 313 7.57 -12.93 -21.50
N SER A 314 7.10 -11.69 -21.36
CA SER A 314 7.94 -10.50 -21.15
C SER A 314 8.76 -10.59 -19.85
N LEU A 315 8.15 -11.06 -18.75
CA LEU A 315 8.85 -11.31 -17.49
C LEU A 315 9.96 -12.37 -17.63
N ALA A 316 9.73 -13.43 -18.40
CA ALA A 316 10.74 -14.44 -18.72
C ALA A 316 11.89 -13.86 -19.58
N ALA A 317 11.57 -12.92 -20.48
CA ALA A 317 12.53 -12.17 -21.29
C ALA A 317 13.24 -11.04 -20.52
N ARG A 318 12.92 -10.83 -19.24
CA ARG A 318 13.39 -9.73 -18.39
C ARG A 318 12.94 -8.33 -18.84
N ASP A 319 11.91 -8.25 -19.65
CA ASP A 319 11.28 -6.99 -20.06
C ASP A 319 10.15 -6.66 -19.08
N SER A 320 10.52 -6.06 -17.94
CA SER A 320 9.55 -5.76 -16.87
C SER A 320 8.65 -4.57 -17.22
N ASP A 321 9.13 -3.60 -18.00
CA ASP A 321 8.33 -2.45 -18.44
C ASP A 321 7.20 -2.91 -19.37
N GLN A 322 7.50 -3.78 -20.35
CA GLN A 322 6.46 -4.33 -21.21
C GLN A 322 5.44 -5.17 -20.41
N ALA A 323 5.92 -5.97 -19.45
CA ALA A 323 5.04 -6.77 -18.59
C ALA A 323 4.08 -5.90 -17.77
N ILE A 324 4.56 -4.79 -17.21
CA ILE A 324 3.74 -3.82 -16.47
C ILE A 324 2.60 -3.30 -17.36
N GLY A 325 2.91 -2.80 -18.56
CA GLY A 325 1.90 -2.29 -19.49
C GLY A 325 0.86 -3.35 -19.89
N LEU A 326 1.27 -4.60 -20.09
CA LEU A 326 0.36 -5.71 -20.41
C LEU A 326 -0.56 -6.08 -19.25
N LEU A 327 -0.06 -6.04 -18.00
CA LEU A 327 -0.87 -6.35 -16.82
C LEU A 327 -1.87 -5.24 -16.50
N ILE A 328 -1.50 -3.98 -16.74
CA ILE A 328 -2.43 -2.85 -16.68
C ILE A 328 -3.55 -3.02 -17.71
N ASP A 329 -3.22 -3.31 -18.97
CA ASP A 329 -4.23 -3.57 -20.00
C ASP A 329 -5.13 -4.75 -19.61
N ALA A 330 -4.59 -5.83 -19.03
CA ALA A 330 -5.40 -6.92 -18.53
C ALA A 330 -6.42 -6.46 -17.46
N SER A 331 -6.01 -5.64 -16.49
CA SER A 331 -6.93 -5.11 -15.47
C SER A 331 -7.98 -4.15 -16.05
N GLU A 332 -7.63 -3.33 -17.04
CA GLU A 332 -8.57 -2.47 -17.79
C GLU A 332 -9.61 -3.28 -18.58
N ARG A 333 -9.24 -4.46 -19.10
CA ARG A 333 -10.18 -5.38 -19.73
C ARG A 333 -11.13 -6.01 -18.72
N LEU A 334 -10.60 -6.46 -17.58
CA LEU A 334 -11.43 -7.02 -16.51
C LEU A 334 -12.44 -6.00 -15.99
N LEU A 335 -12.08 -4.72 -15.91
CA LEU A 335 -12.99 -3.62 -15.53
C LEU A 335 -14.22 -3.48 -16.45
N LYS A 336 -14.13 -3.90 -17.72
CA LYS A 336 -15.22 -3.81 -18.69
C LYS A 336 -16.19 -4.98 -18.61
N ILE A 337 -15.80 -6.06 -17.93
CA ILE A 337 -16.66 -7.23 -17.70
C ILE A 337 -17.65 -6.89 -16.59
N THR A 338 -18.94 -6.93 -16.91
CA THR A 338 -20.02 -6.55 -15.98
C THR A 338 -21.02 -7.67 -15.75
N GLY A 339 -21.00 -8.72 -16.59
CA GLY A 339 -21.93 -9.85 -16.51
C GLY A 339 -21.61 -10.86 -15.40
N VAL A 340 -20.40 -10.85 -14.86
CA VAL A 340 -19.95 -11.72 -13.75
C VAL A 340 -18.96 -10.99 -12.86
N ASP A 341 -18.82 -11.45 -11.61
CA ASP A 341 -17.80 -10.91 -10.70
C ASP A 341 -16.40 -11.39 -11.11
N VAL A 342 -15.57 -10.45 -11.55
CA VAL A 342 -14.15 -10.67 -11.89
C VAL A 342 -13.19 -10.09 -10.86
N THR A 343 -13.71 -9.58 -9.74
CA THR A 343 -12.90 -8.97 -8.67
C THR A 343 -11.75 -9.87 -8.20
N PRO A 344 -11.95 -11.18 -7.93
CA PRO A 344 -10.85 -12.04 -7.50
C PRO A 344 -9.72 -12.15 -8.53
N TYR A 345 -10.06 -12.21 -9.82
CA TYR A 345 -9.06 -12.31 -10.90
C TYR A 345 -8.29 -11.02 -11.07
N ARG A 346 -8.95 -9.87 -10.95
CA ARG A 346 -8.27 -8.57 -11.02
C ARG A 346 -7.27 -8.39 -9.88
N VAL A 347 -7.63 -8.80 -8.65
CA VAL A 347 -6.67 -8.82 -7.53
C VAL A 347 -5.45 -9.66 -7.87
N GLU A 348 -5.62 -10.85 -8.45
CA GLU A 348 -4.49 -11.70 -8.84
C GLU A 348 -3.65 -11.09 -9.98
N VAL A 349 -4.26 -10.39 -10.95
CA VAL A 349 -3.53 -9.63 -11.98
C VAL A 349 -2.71 -8.50 -11.35
N ASP A 350 -3.28 -7.78 -10.39
CA ASP A 350 -2.61 -6.68 -9.71
C ASP A 350 -1.44 -7.18 -8.83
N ARG A 351 -1.51 -8.43 -8.34
CA ARG A 351 -0.38 -9.12 -7.70
C ARG A 351 0.75 -9.44 -8.68
N LEU A 352 0.42 -9.90 -9.88
CA LEU A 352 1.40 -10.08 -10.95
C LEU A 352 2.07 -8.75 -11.30
N LEU A 353 1.28 -7.68 -11.36
CA LEU A 353 1.75 -6.32 -11.63
C LEU A 353 2.76 -5.89 -10.57
N GLN A 354 2.44 -6.09 -9.28
CA GLN A 354 3.36 -5.78 -8.18
C GLN A 354 4.69 -6.54 -8.26
N GLU A 355 4.69 -7.81 -8.67
CA GLU A 355 5.94 -8.54 -8.89
C GLU A 355 6.72 -7.98 -10.10
N ALA A 356 6.04 -7.60 -11.19
CA ALA A 356 6.66 -6.97 -12.35
C ALA A 356 7.33 -5.63 -11.99
N GLU A 357 6.64 -4.79 -11.20
CA GLU A 357 7.16 -3.56 -10.62
C GLU A 357 8.42 -3.82 -9.76
N ALA A 358 8.38 -4.84 -8.89
CA ALA A 358 9.52 -5.21 -8.06
C ALA A 358 10.72 -5.68 -8.90
N ARG A 359 10.49 -6.50 -9.93
CA ARG A 359 11.53 -6.95 -10.87
C ARG A 359 12.14 -5.78 -11.62
N TRP A 360 11.31 -4.84 -12.08
CA TRP A 360 11.75 -3.59 -12.69
C TRP A 360 12.68 -2.83 -11.75
N PHE A 361 12.26 -2.60 -10.50
CA PHE A 361 13.05 -1.86 -9.52
C PHE A 361 14.40 -2.51 -9.22
N ILE A 362 14.44 -3.84 -9.11
CA ILE A 362 15.67 -4.60 -8.81
C ILE A 362 16.64 -4.58 -9.99
N ALA A 363 16.15 -4.49 -11.23
CA ALA A 363 16.98 -4.47 -12.43
C ALA A 363 17.63 -3.11 -12.69
N GLN A 364 17.16 -2.04 -12.04
CA GLN A 364 17.76 -0.72 -12.15
C GLN A 364 19.16 -0.69 -11.48
N PRO A 365 20.11 0.07 -12.04
CA PRO A 365 21.48 0.17 -11.53
C PRO A 365 21.61 0.89 -10.18
#